data_AF-A0A2G6CIR8-F1
#
_entry.id   AF-A0A2G6CIR8-F1
#
_cell.length_a   1.000
_cell.length_b   1.000
_cell.length_c   1.000
_cell.angle_alpha   90.00
_cell.angle_beta   90.00
_cell.angle_gamma   90.00
#
_symmetry.space_group_name_H-M   'P 1'
#
loop_
_entity.id
_entity.type
_entity.pdbx_description
1 polymer ?
#
loop_
_entity_poly.entity_id
_entity_poly.type
_entity_poly.pdbx_seq_one_letter_code
_entity_poly.pdbx_strand_id
1 'polypeptide(L)'
;MERAALLAEAEALGARHGAVGRAVVLSCRMAPASTRVVLRFGDRVLKWDKTGRSLAAFEADVAAHRAAFEALGAPRVPRLFSVDTESRSVLMQYAPGVSVQDLLLEAELGIVDARDVMRRAGRWIRAYHGATAAPARPIHPGTMLRWAEDMTQQVEARTRDVPRRDLFLETARLIPELGGLAAGQQTPAAACHGDLHLKNLLIGEAVTGIDFRPLKTLPTAHDLATFLANFAVWFDDKDGAAEAAFWQGYGSRALHDAALSYIRPITLLSIWFGLPKDKAARRESDARRLKGVLREARKLLGEHSFRRVGDDAALREVDGRHGVEGEGQ
;
A
#
# COMPACT_ATOMS: atom_id res chain seq x y z
N MET A 1 7.65 -5.52 -32.21
CA MET A 1 6.24 -5.95 -32.29
C MET A 1 5.39 -4.69 -32.28
N GLU A 2 4.52 -4.52 -33.27
CA GLU A 2 3.63 -3.36 -33.35
C GLU A 2 2.47 -3.52 -32.36
N ARG A 3 2.01 -2.42 -31.74
CA ARG A 3 0.93 -2.44 -30.73
C ARG A 3 -0.34 -3.08 -31.27
N ALA A 4 -0.69 -2.84 -32.54
CA ALA A 4 -1.87 -3.43 -33.18
C ALA A 4 -1.80 -4.95 -33.24
N ALA A 5 -0.66 -5.52 -33.64
CA ALA A 5 -0.46 -6.96 -33.68
C ALA A 5 -0.57 -7.61 -32.28
N LEU A 6 0.00 -6.95 -31.26
CA LEU A 6 -0.10 -7.41 -29.88
C LEU A 6 -1.56 -7.43 -29.37
N LEU A 7 -2.35 -6.42 -29.72
CA LEU A 7 -3.77 -6.36 -29.34
C LEU A 7 -4.58 -7.43 -30.06
N ALA A 8 -4.35 -7.65 -31.36
CA ALA A 8 -5.01 -8.72 -32.10
C ALA A 8 -4.70 -10.12 -31.52
N GLU A 9 -3.45 -10.35 -31.10
CA GLU A 9 -3.04 -11.59 -30.43
C GLU A 9 -3.72 -11.75 -29.06
N ALA A 10 -3.83 -10.67 -28.28
CA ALA A 10 -4.54 -10.66 -27.01
C ALA A 10 -6.04 -10.92 -27.18
N GLU A 11 -6.65 -10.39 -28.25
CA GLU A 11 -8.05 -10.65 -28.59
C GLU A 11 -8.28 -12.12 -28.94
N ALA A 12 -7.42 -12.69 -29.78
CA ALA A 12 -7.46 -14.12 -30.12
C ALA A 12 -7.28 -15.01 -28.88
N LEU A 13 -6.37 -14.63 -27.97
CA LEU A 13 -6.18 -15.31 -26.70
C LEU A 13 -7.45 -15.25 -25.84
N GLY A 14 -8.08 -14.08 -25.72
CA GLY A 14 -9.35 -13.91 -25.02
C GLY A 14 -10.44 -14.82 -25.55
N ALA A 15 -10.59 -14.90 -26.88
CA ALA A 15 -11.54 -15.80 -27.54
C ALA A 15 -11.28 -17.28 -27.20
N ARG A 16 -10.02 -17.72 -27.17
CA ARG A 16 -9.65 -19.09 -26.75
C ARG A 16 -10.03 -19.42 -25.31
N HIS A 17 -10.04 -18.42 -24.42
CA HIS A 17 -10.50 -18.59 -23.04
C HIS A 17 -12.03 -18.46 -22.88
N GLY A 18 -12.78 -18.31 -23.97
CA GLY A 18 -14.24 -18.16 -23.95
C GLY A 18 -14.70 -16.75 -23.59
N ALA A 19 -13.91 -15.71 -23.88
CA ALA A 19 -14.39 -14.34 -23.85
C ALA A 19 -15.32 -14.08 -25.05
N VAL A 20 -16.41 -13.34 -24.82
CA VAL A 20 -17.43 -13.04 -25.84
C VAL A 20 -17.65 -11.53 -25.93
N GLY A 21 -17.83 -11.02 -27.14
CA GLY A 21 -18.13 -9.62 -27.42
C GLY A 21 -16.92 -8.80 -27.86
N ARG A 22 -17.15 -7.50 -28.06
CA ARG A 22 -16.11 -6.57 -28.51
C ARG A 22 -15.08 -6.33 -27.41
N ALA A 23 -13.80 -6.44 -27.75
CA ALA A 23 -12.70 -6.11 -26.86
C ALA A 23 -12.58 -4.58 -26.65
N VAL A 24 -12.37 -4.19 -25.40
CA VAL A 24 -12.00 -2.82 -25.01
C VAL A 24 -10.67 -2.88 -24.29
N VAL A 25 -9.69 -2.11 -24.78
CA VAL A 25 -8.36 -2.05 -24.16
C VAL A 25 -8.45 -1.26 -22.86
N LEU A 26 -8.23 -1.93 -21.72
CA LEU A 26 -8.13 -1.28 -20.43
C LEU A 26 -6.69 -0.82 -20.13
N SER A 27 -5.72 -1.63 -20.54
CA SER A 27 -4.29 -1.30 -20.37
C SER A 27 -3.44 -2.05 -21.39
N CYS A 28 -2.39 -1.40 -21.87
CA CYS A 28 -1.40 -2.00 -22.75
C CYS A 28 -0.04 -1.39 -22.43
N ARG A 29 0.85 -2.19 -21.84
CA ARG A 29 2.22 -1.79 -21.54
C ARG A 29 3.18 -2.61 -22.39
N MET A 30 4.04 -1.92 -23.10
CA MET A 30 5.12 -2.52 -23.89
C MET A 30 6.44 -1.93 -23.40
N ALA A 31 7.22 -2.73 -22.68
CA ALA A 31 8.56 -2.37 -22.22
C ALA A 31 9.51 -3.54 -22.48
N PRO A 32 10.83 -3.29 -22.64
CA PRO A 32 11.81 -4.35 -22.94
C PRO A 32 11.74 -5.54 -21.99
N ALA A 33 11.50 -5.28 -20.70
CA ALA A 33 11.44 -6.31 -19.66
C ALA A 33 10.01 -6.79 -19.33
N SER A 34 8.96 -6.18 -19.88
CA SER A 34 7.57 -6.52 -19.52
C SER A 34 6.57 -6.04 -20.56
N THR A 35 5.86 -6.99 -21.16
CA THR A 35 4.68 -6.74 -22.00
C THR A 35 3.44 -7.29 -21.32
N ARG A 36 2.50 -6.40 -20.98
CA ARG A 36 1.22 -6.74 -20.31
C ARG A 36 0.06 -6.09 -21.04
N VAL A 37 -0.98 -6.88 -21.31
CA VAL A 37 -2.23 -6.43 -21.93
C VAL A 37 -3.39 -6.75 -21.00
N VAL A 38 -4.33 -5.83 -20.88
CA VAL A 38 -5.59 -6.02 -20.17
C VAL A 38 -6.73 -5.61 -21.09
N LEU A 39 -7.57 -6.57 -21.47
CA LEU A 39 -8.73 -6.38 -22.32
C LEU A 39 -10.02 -6.69 -21.56
N ARG A 40 -11.07 -5.92 -21.81
CA ARG A 40 -12.43 -6.20 -21.34
C ARG A 40 -13.28 -6.74 -22.48
N PHE A 41 -14.07 -7.76 -22.19
CA PHE A 41 -15.08 -8.36 -23.07
C PHE A 41 -16.39 -8.47 -22.28
N GLY A 42 -17.30 -7.51 -22.45
CA GLY A 42 -18.55 -7.49 -21.67
C GLY A 42 -18.32 -7.44 -20.15
N ASP A 43 -18.66 -8.52 -19.46
CA ASP A 43 -18.49 -8.73 -18.01
C ASP A 43 -17.21 -9.50 -17.65
N ARG A 44 -16.27 -9.67 -18.60
CA ARG A 44 -15.00 -10.37 -18.41
C ARG A 44 -13.80 -9.49 -18.69
N VAL A 45 -12.68 -9.80 -18.05
CA VAL A 45 -11.38 -9.19 -18.27
C VAL A 45 -10.35 -10.29 -18.53
N LEU A 46 -9.61 -10.14 -19.62
CA LEU A 46 -8.38 -10.88 -19.88
C LEU A 46 -7.21 -10.07 -19.34
N LYS A 47 -6.39 -10.65 -18.46
CA LYS A 47 -5.06 -10.14 -18.12
C LYS A 47 -4.03 -11.07 -18.71
N TRP A 48 -3.17 -10.56 -19.57
CA TRP A 48 -2.13 -11.34 -20.24
C TRP A 48 -0.76 -10.74 -19.98
N ASP A 49 0.14 -11.55 -19.43
CA ASP A 49 1.52 -11.18 -19.15
C ASP A 49 2.48 -11.94 -20.09
N LYS A 50 2.70 -11.37 -21.28
CA LYS A 50 3.44 -12.05 -22.35
C LYS A 50 4.91 -12.29 -21.99
N THR A 51 5.55 -11.32 -21.33
CA THR A 51 7.01 -11.38 -21.07
C THR A 51 7.45 -10.90 -19.69
N GLY A 52 6.54 -10.44 -18.82
CA GLY A 52 6.90 -9.71 -17.60
C GLY A 52 7.12 -10.54 -16.34
N ARG A 53 6.42 -11.67 -16.16
CA ARG A 53 6.53 -12.50 -14.95
C ARG A 53 7.11 -13.88 -15.23
N SER A 54 7.93 -14.39 -14.32
CA SER A 54 8.29 -15.82 -14.30
C SER A 54 7.03 -16.66 -14.08
N LEU A 55 7.05 -17.91 -14.54
CA LEU A 55 5.93 -18.84 -14.35
C LEU A 55 5.56 -18.97 -12.86
N ALA A 56 6.55 -19.20 -12.00
CA ALA A 56 6.34 -19.30 -10.55
C ALA A 56 5.71 -18.05 -9.94
N ALA A 57 6.09 -16.85 -10.40
CA ALA A 57 5.47 -15.61 -9.91
C ALA A 57 4.01 -15.48 -10.37
N PHE A 58 3.71 -15.85 -11.62
CA PHE A 58 2.35 -15.87 -12.15
C PHE A 58 1.46 -16.86 -11.37
N GLU A 59 1.93 -18.09 -11.15
CA GLU A 59 1.20 -19.11 -10.39
C GLU A 59 0.94 -18.67 -8.94
N ALA A 60 1.93 -18.03 -8.31
CA ALA A 60 1.78 -17.52 -6.95
C ALA A 60 0.75 -16.37 -6.85
N ASP A 61 0.68 -15.48 -7.86
CA ASP A 61 -0.36 -14.44 -7.95
C ASP A 61 -1.75 -15.07 -8.17
N VAL A 62 -1.86 -16.11 -9.01
CA VAL A 62 -3.11 -16.85 -9.21
C VAL A 62 -3.57 -17.53 -7.92
N ALA A 63 -2.67 -18.19 -7.20
CA ALA A 63 -2.97 -18.85 -5.93
C ALA A 63 -3.46 -17.84 -4.88
N ALA A 64 -2.82 -16.67 -4.79
CA ALA A 64 -3.25 -15.61 -3.90
C ALA A 64 -4.65 -15.08 -4.26
N HIS A 65 -4.92 -14.87 -5.55
CA HIS A 65 -6.24 -14.46 -6.01
C HIS A 65 -7.32 -15.49 -5.66
N ARG A 66 -7.05 -16.79 -5.86
CA ARG A 66 -7.97 -17.87 -5.49
C ARG A 66 -8.24 -17.88 -3.98
N ALA A 67 -7.20 -17.77 -3.16
CA ALA A 67 -7.36 -17.72 -1.71
C ALA A 67 -8.21 -16.52 -1.25
N ALA A 68 -8.01 -15.35 -1.87
CA ALA A 68 -8.84 -14.18 -1.59
C ALA A 68 -10.29 -14.37 -2.03
N PHE A 69 -10.53 -15.03 -3.16
CA PHE A 69 -11.87 -15.37 -3.62
C PHE A 69 -12.56 -16.36 -2.68
N GLU A 70 -11.87 -17.38 -2.19
CA GLU A 70 -12.42 -18.30 -1.18
C GLU A 70 -12.80 -17.56 0.11
N ALA A 71 -12.00 -16.57 0.52
CA ALA A 71 -12.26 -15.81 1.75
C ALA A 71 -13.46 -14.86 1.67
N LEU A 72 -13.68 -14.18 0.53
CA LEU A 72 -14.67 -13.10 0.42
C LEU A 72 -15.74 -13.29 -0.66
N GLY A 73 -15.49 -14.16 -1.64
CA GLY A 73 -16.36 -14.40 -2.79
C GLY A 73 -16.59 -13.18 -3.70
N ALA A 74 -17.45 -13.38 -4.69
CA ALA A 74 -17.97 -12.30 -5.51
C ALA A 74 -19.03 -11.48 -4.75
N PRO A 75 -19.20 -10.18 -5.03
CA PRO A 75 -18.40 -9.36 -5.96
C PRO A 75 -17.12 -8.78 -5.32
N ARG A 76 -16.77 -9.13 -4.08
CA ARG A 76 -15.64 -8.52 -3.34
C ARG A 76 -14.27 -8.88 -3.89
N VAL A 77 -14.16 -10.04 -4.53
CA VAL A 77 -13.00 -10.48 -5.31
C VAL A 77 -13.53 -11.05 -6.63
N PRO A 78 -12.95 -10.70 -7.80
CA PRO A 78 -13.44 -11.20 -9.07
C PRO A 78 -13.30 -12.72 -9.20
N ARG A 79 -14.29 -13.41 -9.76
CA ARG A 79 -14.16 -14.84 -10.08
C ARG A 79 -13.14 -15.08 -11.20
N LEU A 80 -12.27 -16.08 -11.06
CA LEU A 80 -11.46 -16.58 -12.19
C LEU A 80 -12.27 -17.57 -13.02
N PHE A 81 -12.32 -17.37 -14.33
CA PHE A 81 -12.98 -18.28 -15.28
C PHE A 81 -11.97 -19.24 -15.93
N SER A 82 -10.80 -18.73 -16.30
CA SER A 82 -9.73 -19.52 -16.92
C SER A 82 -8.37 -18.99 -16.47
N VAL A 83 -7.42 -19.91 -16.30
CA VAL A 83 -6.02 -19.62 -16.03
C VAL A 83 -5.21 -20.47 -17.00
N ASP A 84 -4.32 -19.84 -17.74
CA ASP A 84 -3.39 -20.50 -18.66
C ASP A 84 -1.96 -20.11 -18.29
N THR A 85 -1.23 -21.10 -17.79
CA THR A 85 0.14 -20.97 -17.33
C THR A 85 1.14 -20.89 -18.48
N GLU A 86 0.83 -21.49 -19.63
CA GLU A 86 1.69 -21.46 -20.82
C GLU A 86 1.73 -20.04 -21.39
N SER A 87 0.56 -19.45 -21.61
CA SER A 87 0.44 -18.07 -22.08
C SER A 87 0.59 -17.01 -20.97
N ARG A 88 0.61 -17.43 -19.69
CA ARG A 88 0.58 -16.55 -18.50
C ARG A 88 -0.57 -15.55 -18.57
N SER A 89 -1.77 -16.08 -18.80
CA SER A 89 -2.99 -15.28 -18.91
C SER A 89 -4.10 -15.78 -18.00
N VAL A 90 -4.97 -14.85 -17.60
CA VAL A 90 -6.17 -15.15 -16.82
C VAL A 90 -7.37 -14.46 -17.45
N LEU A 91 -8.47 -15.20 -17.58
CA LEU A 91 -9.79 -14.64 -17.85
C LEU A 91 -10.58 -14.62 -16.55
N MET A 92 -11.08 -13.46 -16.17
CA MET A 92 -11.75 -13.26 -14.88
C MET A 92 -12.95 -12.33 -15.01
N GLN A 93 -13.79 -12.30 -13.99
CA GLN A 93 -14.91 -11.38 -13.88
C GLN A 93 -14.42 -9.92 -13.95
N TYR A 94 -15.12 -9.09 -14.72
CA TYR A 94 -14.95 -7.65 -14.70
C TYR A 94 -15.52 -7.11 -13.39
N ALA A 95 -14.72 -6.32 -12.67
CA ALA A 95 -15.16 -5.61 -11.49
C ALA A 95 -15.65 -4.21 -11.91
N PRO A 96 -16.98 -3.95 -11.94
CA PRO A 96 -17.49 -2.62 -12.21
C PRO A 96 -17.17 -1.69 -11.03
N GLY A 97 -16.75 -0.47 -11.34
CA GLY A 97 -16.46 0.54 -10.32
C GLY A 97 -15.32 1.46 -10.74
N VAL A 98 -15.11 2.48 -9.91
CA VAL A 98 -14.03 3.47 -10.06
C VAL A 98 -13.01 3.22 -8.96
N SER A 99 -11.72 3.41 -9.25
CA SER A 99 -10.69 3.16 -8.24
C SER A 99 -10.81 4.15 -7.07
N VAL A 100 -10.42 3.74 -5.86
CA VAL A 100 -10.40 4.65 -4.70
C VAL A 100 -9.56 5.89 -5.02
N GLN A 101 -8.44 5.74 -5.73
CA GLN A 101 -7.63 6.90 -6.12
C GLN A 101 -8.41 7.89 -6.98
N ASP A 102 -9.12 7.41 -8.00
CA ASP A 102 -9.82 8.29 -8.94
C ASP A 102 -11.03 8.95 -8.28
N LEU A 103 -11.76 8.23 -7.41
CA LEU A 103 -12.83 8.82 -6.60
C LEU A 103 -12.32 9.88 -5.62
N LEU A 104 -11.13 9.70 -5.05
CA LEU A 104 -10.53 10.72 -4.20
C LEU A 104 -10.08 11.95 -5.00
N LEU A 105 -9.67 11.80 -6.26
CA LEU A 105 -9.42 12.93 -7.16
C LEU A 105 -10.72 13.68 -7.47
N GLU A 106 -11.83 12.96 -7.69
CA GLU A 106 -13.17 13.55 -7.83
C GLU A 106 -13.61 14.27 -6.54
N ALA A 107 -13.24 13.75 -5.36
CA ALA A 107 -13.54 14.38 -4.09
C ALA A 107 -12.82 15.73 -3.91
N GLU A 108 -11.60 15.90 -4.43
CA GLU A 108 -10.91 17.20 -4.45
C GLU A 108 -11.66 18.25 -5.29
N LEU A 109 -12.48 17.80 -6.24
CA LEU A 109 -13.37 18.63 -7.06
C LEU A 109 -14.76 18.81 -6.44
N GLY A 110 -15.00 18.23 -5.25
CA GLY A 110 -16.29 18.29 -4.55
C GLY A 110 -17.39 17.41 -5.18
N ILE A 111 -17.05 16.49 -6.09
CA ILE A 111 -18.02 15.64 -6.80
C ILE A 111 -18.52 14.51 -5.89
N VAL A 112 -17.64 13.94 -5.06
CA VAL A 112 -17.95 12.88 -4.11
C VAL A 112 -17.38 13.18 -2.72
N ASP A 113 -17.91 12.56 -1.66
CA ASP A 113 -17.38 12.73 -0.29
C ASP A 113 -16.20 11.77 -0.04
N ALA A 114 -15.00 12.33 0.14
CA ALA A 114 -13.79 11.57 0.48
C ALA A 114 -13.97 10.68 1.72
N ARG A 115 -14.78 11.10 2.70
CA ARG A 115 -15.03 10.33 3.92
C ARG A 115 -15.82 9.06 3.62
N ASP A 116 -16.77 9.11 2.70
CA ASP A 116 -17.51 7.90 2.29
C ASP A 116 -16.59 6.92 1.56
N VAL A 117 -15.80 7.42 0.60
CA VAL A 117 -14.82 6.63 -0.15
C VAL A 117 -13.87 5.90 0.79
N MET A 118 -13.26 6.63 1.73
CA MET A 118 -12.32 6.07 2.70
C MET A 118 -12.97 5.10 3.68
N ARG A 119 -14.20 5.37 4.15
CA ARG A 119 -14.94 4.45 5.02
C ARG A 119 -15.26 3.14 4.31
N ARG A 120 -15.68 3.19 3.05
CA ARG A 120 -15.97 1.99 2.24
C ARG A 120 -14.71 1.17 1.97
N ALA A 121 -13.59 1.82 1.67
CA ALA A 121 -12.30 1.17 1.57
C ALA A 121 -11.92 0.46 2.88
N GLY A 122 -11.97 1.16 4.03
CA GLY A 122 -11.69 0.58 5.34
C GLY A 122 -12.55 -0.65 5.66
N ARG A 123 -13.85 -0.61 5.32
CA ARG A 123 -14.76 -1.77 5.50
C ARG A 123 -14.35 -2.97 4.66
N TRP A 124 -13.88 -2.77 3.43
CA TRP A 124 -13.41 -3.87 2.60
C TRP A 124 -12.14 -4.51 3.17
N ILE A 125 -11.15 -3.69 3.56
CA ILE A 125 -9.88 -4.19 4.11
C ILE A 125 -10.13 -4.94 5.42
N ARG A 126 -11.02 -4.43 6.28
CA ARG A 126 -11.44 -5.12 7.51
C ARG A 126 -12.08 -6.47 7.22
N ALA A 127 -12.95 -6.53 6.22
CA ALA A 127 -13.59 -7.79 5.83
C ALA A 127 -12.54 -8.81 5.36
N TYR A 128 -11.58 -8.38 4.54
CA TYR A 128 -10.51 -9.26 4.05
C TYR A 128 -9.61 -9.78 5.17
N HIS A 129 -9.11 -8.88 6.03
CA HIS A 129 -8.27 -9.26 7.17
C HIS A 129 -9.04 -10.11 8.18
N GLY A 130 -10.33 -9.85 8.39
CA GLY A 130 -11.18 -10.64 9.28
C GLY A 130 -11.44 -12.06 8.75
N ALA A 131 -11.73 -12.19 7.44
CA ALA A 131 -11.97 -13.48 6.80
C ALA A 131 -10.71 -14.36 6.70
N THR A 132 -9.53 -13.75 6.79
CA THR A 132 -8.23 -14.42 6.69
C THR A 132 -7.39 -14.28 7.96
N ALA A 133 -8.06 -13.99 9.08
CA ALA A 133 -7.40 -13.75 10.36
C ALA A 133 -6.58 -14.97 10.78
N ALA A 134 -5.36 -14.69 11.23
CA ALA A 134 -4.50 -15.66 11.87
C ALA A 134 -4.31 -15.24 13.35
N PRO A 135 -3.81 -16.14 14.21
CA PRO A 135 -3.43 -15.77 15.57
C PRO A 135 -2.51 -14.53 15.56
N ALA A 136 -2.76 -13.61 16.49
CA ALA A 136 -1.86 -12.50 16.72
C ALA A 136 -0.46 -13.03 17.03
N ARG A 137 0.56 -12.28 16.64
CA ARG A 137 1.96 -12.69 16.79
C ARG A 137 2.81 -11.56 17.35
N PRO A 138 3.90 -11.89 18.07
CA PRO A 138 4.86 -10.89 18.48
C PRO A 138 5.50 -10.20 17.27
N ILE A 139 5.73 -8.90 17.39
CA ILE A 139 6.42 -8.10 16.38
C ILE A 139 7.91 -8.42 16.41
N HIS A 140 8.43 -8.83 15.25
CA HIS A 140 9.86 -9.00 14.99
C HIS A 140 10.27 -8.00 13.90
N PRO A 141 10.75 -6.80 14.28
CA PRO A 141 10.93 -5.69 13.33
C PRO A 141 12.15 -5.88 12.41
N GLY A 142 13.04 -6.83 12.70
CA GLY A 142 14.36 -6.96 12.08
C GLY A 142 14.35 -6.98 10.54
N THR A 143 13.40 -7.65 9.89
CA THR A 143 13.33 -7.66 8.41
C THR A 143 13.01 -6.29 7.83
N MET A 144 12.05 -5.58 8.42
CA MET A 144 11.66 -4.25 7.97
C MET A 144 12.72 -3.20 8.32
N LEU A 145 13.37 -3.33 9.48
CA LEU A 145 14.49 -2.47 9.87
C LEU A 145 15.68 -2.62 8.93
N ARG A 146 16.07 -3.86 8.58
CA ARG A 146 17.11 -4.10 7.57
C ARG A 146 16.75 -3.49 6.22
N TRP A 147 15.50 -3.61 5.78
CA TRP A 147 15.08 -2.98 4.53
C TRP A 147 15.19 -1.45 4.56
N ALA A 148 14.81 -0.82 5.68
CA ALA A 148 14.98 0.62 5.87
C ALA A 148 16.46 1.03 5.92
N GLU A 149 17.29 0.22 6.57
CA GLU A 149 18.73 0.38 6.62
C GLU A 149 19.36 0.29 5.23
N ASP A 150 19.03 -0.73 4.43
CA ASP A 150 19.52 -0.89 3.06
C ASP A 150 19.19 0.32 2.17
N MET A 151 17.97 0.87 2.30
CA MET A 151 17.58 2.10 1.60
C MET A 151 18.40 3.30 2.07
N THR A 152 18.62 3.41 3.38
CA THR A 152 19.38 4.50 4.00
C THR A 152 20.83 4.45 3.55
N GLN A 153 21.48 3.29 3.63
CA GLN A 153 22.87 3.09 3.20
C GLN A 153 23.07 3.44 1.72
N GLN A 154 22.15 3.05 0.84
CA GLN A 154 22.22 3.42 -0.58
C GLN A 154 22.15 4.94 -0.81
N VAL A 155 21.31 5.64 -0.03
CA VAL A 155 21.19 7.10 -0.08
C VAL A 155 22.42 7.79 0.55
N GLU A 156 22.96 7.24 1.62
CA GLU A 156 24.17 7.73 2.27
C GLU A 156 25.37 7.63 1.34
N ALA A 157 25.59 6.45 0.76
CA ALA A 157 26.64 6.14 -0.21
C ALA A 157 26.43 6.78 -1.59
N ARG A 158 25.28 7.44 -1.82
CA ARG A 158 24.89 8.07 -3.10
C ARG A 158 24.82 7.09 -4.28
N THR A 159 24.69 5.80 -4.02
CA THR A 159 24.36 4.80 -5.05
C THR A 159 22.89 4.90 -5.46
N ARG A 160 22.04 5.48 -4.59
CA ARG A 160 20.72 5.99 -4.92
C ARG A 160 20.62 7.48 -4.57
N ASP A 161 20.14 8.26 -5.52
CA ASP A 161 19.85 9.66 -5.35
C ASP A 161 18.35 9.88 -5.09
N VAL A 162 18.00 10.67 -4.07
CA VAL A 162 16.62 11.01 -3.70
C VAL A 162 16.41 12.53 -3.60
N PRO A 163 15.20 13.04 -3.87
CA PRO A 163 14.87 14.44 -3.58
C PRO A 163 15.05 14.73 -2.08
N ARG A 164 15.57 15.90 -1.71
CA ARG A 164 15.65 16.31 -0.28
C ARG A 164 16.30 15.25 0.63
N ARG A 165 17.47 14.75 0.19
CA ARG A 165 18.28 13.74 0.90
C ARG A 165 18.48 14.03 2.38
N ASP A 166 18.67 15.30 2.73
CA ASP A 166 18.78 15.79 4.11
C ASP A 166 17.61 15.30 4.97
N LEU A 167 16.39 15.60 4.54
CA LEU A 167 15.16 15.26 5.25
C LEU A 167 14.86 13.76 5.18
N PHE A 168 15.24 13.09 4.09
CA PHE A 168 15.10 11.63 3.97
C PHE A 168 15.90 10.93 5.07
N LEU A 169 17.19 11.29 5.20
CA LEU A 169 18.08 10.68 6.19
C LEU A 169 17.68 11.05 7.62
N GLU A 170 17.20 12.27 7.84
CA GLU A 170 16.66 12.67 9.15
C GLU A 170 15.43 11.83 9.54
N THR A 171 14.51 11.62 8.60
CA THR A 171 13.34 10.77 8.80
C THR A 171 13.74 9.31 9.05
N ALA A 172 14.73 8.79 8.32
CA ALA A 172 15.23 7.42 8.46
C ALA A 172 15.82 7.14 9.85
N ARG A 173 16.41 8.13 10.52
CA ARG A 173 16.98 7.97 11.88
C ARG A 173 15.94 7.65 12.96
N LEU A 174 14.66 7.94 12.71
CA LEU A 174 13.58 7.62 13.65
C LEU A 174 13.20 6.12 13.63
N ILE A 175 13.50 5.43 12.53
CA ILE A 175 13.00 4.08 12.27
C ILE A 175 13.49 3.03 13.28
N PRO A 176 14.78 2.99 13.69
CA PRO A 176 15.25 2.02 14.67
C PRO A 176 14.55 2.16 16.03
N GLU A 177 14.35 3.40 16.50
CA GLU A 177 13.65 3.70 17.75
C GLU A 177 12.19 3.22 17.70
N LEU A 178 11.47 3.57 16.64
CA LEU A 178 10.08 3.13 16.41
C LEU A 178 9.96 1.60 16.37
N GLY A 179 10.87 0.93 15.67
CA GLY A 179 10.92 -0.53 15.61
C GLY A 179 11.22 -1.17 16.97
N GLY A 180 12.13 -0.57 17.74
CA GLY A 180 12.47 -1.00 19.10
C GLY A 180 11.28 -0.90 20.05
N LEU A 181 10.54 0.21 20.02
CA LEU A 181 9.33 0.40 20.82
C LEU A 181 8.24 -0.64 20.48
N ALA A 182 8.13 -1.03 19.21
CA ALA A 182 7.14 -2.00 18.77
C ALA A 182 7.55 -3.47 19.05
N ALA A 183 8.84 -3.75 19.25
CA ALA A 183 9.36 -5.10 19.34
C ALA A 183 8.69 -5.92 20.46
N GLY A 184 8.35 -7.18 20.16
CA GLY A 184 7.73 -8.11 21.12
C GLY A 184 6.25 -7.86 21.42
N GLN A 185 5.69 -6.68 21.09
CA GLN A 185 4.26 -6.42 21.24
C GLN A 185 3.43 -7.33 20.32
N GLN A 186 2.20 -7.64 20.72
CA GLN A 186 1.29 -8.45 19.92
C GLN A 186 0.62 -7.60 18.83
N THR A 187 0.60 -8.11 17.60
CA THR A 187 -0.07 -7.45 16.46
C THR A 187 -1.01 -8.42 15.74
N PRO A 188 -2.18 -7.95 15.25
CA PRO A 188 -3.07 -8.75 14.41
C PRO A 188 -2.38 -9.19 13.13
N ALA A 189 -2.50 -10.48 12.80
CA ALA A 189 -2.01 -11.06 11.56
C ALA A 189 -3.17 -11.56 10.69
N ALA A 190 -3.02 -11.43 9.38
CA ALA A 190 -3.95 -11.96 8.40
C ALA A 190 -3.22 -12.24 7.08
N ALA A 191 -3.89 -12.90 6.13
CA ALA A 191 -3.43 -12.86 4.76
C ALA A 191 -3.41 -11.40 4.28
N CYS A 192 -2.25 -10.92 3.83
CA CYS A 192 -2.13 -9.60 3.23
C CYS A 192 -2.37 -9.69 1.72
N HIS A 193 -2.95 -8.64 1.15
CA HIS A 193 -3.09 -8.41 -0.28
C HIS A 193 -1.71 -8.21 -0.93
N GLY A 194 -0.79 -7.54 -0.23
CA GLY A 194 0.62 -7.43 -0.61
C GLY A 194 0.95 -6.39 -1.70
N ASP A 195 -0.06 -5.66 -2.20
CA ASP A 195 0.09 -4.48 -3.06
C ASP A 195 -1.16 -3.58 -2.93
N LEU A 196 -1.60 -3.32 -1.68
CA LEU A 196 -2.87 -2.66 -1.40
C LEU A 196 -2.78 -1.14 -1.57
N HIS A 197 -2.42 -0.67 -2.76
CA HIS A 197 -2.47 0.75 -3.10
C HIS A 197 -3.88 1.17 -3.55
N LEU A 198 -4.15 2.48 -3.55
CA LEU A 198 -5.49 3.04 -3.81
C LEU A 198 -6.14 2.61 -5.14
N LYS A 199 -5.37 2.21 -6.15
CA LYS A 199 -5.92 1.73 -7.43
C LYS A 199 -6.41 0.29 -7.43
N ASN A 200 -6.05 -0.49 -6.41
CA ASN A 200 -6.39 -1.92 -6.32
C ASN A 200 -7.69 -2.17 -5.55
N LEU A 201 -8.36 -1.11 -5.08
CA LEU A 201 -9.74 -1.16 -4.61
C LEU A 201 -10.62 -0.37 -5.56
N LEU A 202 -11.63 -1.04 -6.12
CA LEU A 202 -12.65 -0.44 -6.97
C LEU A 202 -13.96 -0.32 -6.18
N ILE A 203 -14.59 0.84 -6.28
CA ILE A 203 -15.86 1.14 -5.63
C ILE A 203 -16.93 1.29 -6.70
N GLY A 204 -17.89 0.37 -6.71
CA GLY A 204 -19.13 0.42 -7.47
C GLY A 204 -20.32 0.28 -6.52
N GLU A 205 -21.25 -0.63 -6.82
CA GLU A 205 -22.28 -1.05 -5.85
C GLU A 205 -21.64 -1.74 -4.63
N ALA A 206 -20.73 -2.67 -4.89
CA ALA A 206 -19.83 -3.25 -3.89
C ALA A 206 -18.40 -2.67 -4.02
N VAL A 207 -17.58 -2.90 -3.00
CA VAL A 207 -16.13 -2.66 -3.07
C VAL A 207 -15.44 -3.97 -3.49
N THR A 208 -14.55 -3.89 -4.47
CA THR A 208 -13.85 -5.05 -5.05
C THR A 208 -12.34 -4.85 -4.99
N GLY A 209 -11.61 -5.84 -4.44
CA GLY A 209 -10.15 -5.87 -4.48
C GLY A 209 -9.62 -6.63 -5.69
N ILE A 210 -8.52 -6.14 -6.27
CA ILE A 210 -7.90 -6.70 -7.48
C ILE A 210 -6.36 -6.71 -7.39
N ASP A 211 -5.73 -7.55 -8.20
CA ASP A 211 -4.25 -7.61 -8.33
C ASP A 211 -3.54 -8.04 -7.02
N PHE A 212 -4.03 -9.10 -6.39
CA PHE A 212 -3.40 -9.76 -5.25
C PHE A 212 -1.98 -10.24 -5.58
N ARG A 213 -1.05 -10.03 -4.64
CA ARG A 213 0.32 -10.54 -4.68
C ARG A 213 0.44 -11.86 -3.93
N PRO A 214 1.55 -12.61 -4.09
CA PRO A 214 1.69 -13.94 -3.51
C PRO A 214 1.37 -13.95 -2.02
N LEU A 215 0.56 -14.92 -1.61
CA LEU A 215 -0.04 -14.99 -0.29
C LEU A 215 1.03 -14.98 0.81
N LYS A 216 0.91 -14.04 1.73
CA LYS A 216 1.73 -14.01 2.95
C LYS A 216 0.85 -13.66 4.14
N THR A 217 0.93 -14.49 5.17
CA THR A 217 0.35 -14.15 6.48
C THR A 217 1.32 -13.26 7.23
N LEU A 218 0.98 -11.98 7.37
CA LEU A 218 1.81 -10.92 7.95
C LEU A 218 0.98 -10.05 8.91
N PRO A 219 1.60 -9.16 9.72
CA PRO A 219 0.86 -8.12 10.41
C PRO A 219 -0.01 -7.35 9.43
N THR A 220 -1.27 -7.14 9.79
CA THR A 220 -2.22 -6.35 8.96
C THR A 220 -1.72 -4.94 8.67
N ALA A 221 -0.81 -4.44 9.52
CA ALA A 221 -0.08 -3.19 9.34
C ALA A 221 0.64 -3.06 7.98
N HIS A 222 1.05 -4.14 7.30
CA HIS A 222 1.67 -4.03 5.96
C HIS A 222 0.71 -3.49 4.90
N ASP A 223 -0.50 -4.03 4.85
CA ASP A 223 -1.54 -3.57 3.93
C ASP A 223 -2.04 -2.18 4.33
N LEU A 224 -2.28 -1.96 5.64
CA LEU A 224 -2.70 -0.66 6.16
C LEU A 224 -1.69 0.46 5.88
N ALA A 225 -0.40 0.21 6.14
CA ALA A 225 0.66 1.17 5.85
C ALA A 225 0.75 1.48 4.35
N THR A 226 0.66 0.46 3.49
CA THR A 226 0.69 0.64 2.04
C THR A 226 -0.47 1.52 1.58
N PHE A 227 -1.69 1.23 2.03
CA PHE A 227 -2.87 1.98 1.64
C PHE A 227 -2.83 3.44 2.16
N LEU A 228 -2.59 3.62 3.47
CA LEU A 228 -2.61 4.92 4.12
C LEU A 228 -1.42 5.81 3.74
N ALA A 229 -0.23 5.25 3.52
CA ALA A 229 0.90 6.03 3.02
C ALA A 229 0.63 6.51 1.59
N ASN A 230 0.04 5.69 0.73
CA ASN A 230 -0.34 6.15 -0.61
C ASN A 230 -1.44 7.23 -0.56
N PHE A 231 -2.44 7.08 0.31
CA PHE A 231 -3.44 8.14 0.58
C PHE A 231 -2.77 9.45 0.98
N ALA A 232 -1.97 9.42 2.05
CA ALA A 232 -1.32 10.58 2.62
C ALA A 232 -0.26 11.20 1.69
N VAL A 233 0.24 10.49 0.70
CA VAL A 233 1.17 11.03 -0.30
C VAL A 233 0.45 11.68 -1.48
N TRP A 234 -0.75 11.22 -1.82
CA TRP A 234 -1.52 11.77 -2.94
C TRP A 234 -2.44 12.92 -2.55
N PHE A 235 -3.02 12.88 -1.35
CA PHE A 235 -4.11 13.77 -0.93
C PHE A 235 -3.72 14.58 0.31
N ASP A 236 -4.26 15.78 0.44
CA ASP A 236 -4.05 16.67 1.59
C ASP A 236 -5.27 16.64 2.51
N ASP A 237 -5.31 15.67 3.42
CA ASP A 237 -6.38 15.51 4.42
C ASP A 237 -6.14 16.47 5.61
N LYS A 238 -6.44 17.75 5.40
CA LYS A 238 -6.04 18.84 6.33
C LYS A 238 -6.60 18.69 7.74
N ASP A 239 -7.82 18.21 7.87
CA ASP A 239 -8.51 18.01 9.15
C ASP A 239 -8.45 16.55 9.63
N GLY A 240 -7.83 15.66 8.85
CA GLY A 240 -7.77 14.22 9.14
C GLY A 240 -9.12 13.51 9.02
N ALA A 241 -10.16 14.14 8.49
CA ALA A 241 -11.51 13.60 8.51
C ALA A 241 -11.66 12.38 7.60
N ALA A 242 -10.96 12.34 6.47
CA ALA A 242 -11.00 11.21 5.56
C ALA A 242 -10.27 9.98 6.14
N GLU A 243 -9.09 10.17 6.74
CA GLU A 243 -8.39 9.10 7.46
C GLU A 243 -9.20 8.64 8.69
N ALA A 244 -9.82 9.54 9.44
CA ALA A 244 -10.73 9.16 10.53
C ALA A 244 -11.91 8.32 10.02
N ALA A 245 -12.49 8.66 8.87
CA ALA A 245 -13.57 7.88 8.26
C ALA A 245 -13.10 6.50 7.79
N PHE A 246 -11.85 6.37 7.31
CA PHE A 246 -11.23 5.07 7.05
C PHE A 246 -11.23 4.20 8.32
N TRP A 247 -10.78 4.75 9.44
CA TRP A 247 -10.74 4.03 10.72
C TRP A 247 -12.13 3.70 11.26
N GLN A 248 -13.16 4.51 10.99
CA GLN A 248 -14.56 4.13 11.27
C GLN A 248 -14.98 2.91 10.45
N GLY A 249 -14.51 2.79 9.20
CA GLY A 249 -14.78 1.63 8.35
C GLY A 249 -13.98 0.39 8.74
N TYR A 250 -12.71 0.57 9.08
CA TYR A 250 -11.78 -0.52 9.38
C TYR A 250 -11.87 -1.03 10.83
N GLY A 251 -12.10 -0.12 11.78
CA GLY A 251 -12.08 -0.36 13.22
C GLY A 251 -10.99 0.46 13.91
N SER A 252 -11.40 1.35 14.83
CA SER A 252 -10.51 2.30 15.51
C SER A 252 -9.43 1.65 16.36
N ARG A 253 -9.62 0.44 16.87
CA ARG A 253 -8.61 -0.26 17.68
C ARG A 253 -7.30 -0.48 16.93
N ALA A 254 -7.34 -0.65 15.61
CA ALA A 254 -6.15 -0.90 14.81
C ALA A 254 -5.31 0.36 14.54
N LEU A 255 -5.86 1.56 14.80
CA LEU A 255 -5.09 2.81 14.75
C LEU A 255 -3.88 2.76 15.68
N HIS A 256 -4.01 2.04 16.80
CA HIS A 256 -2.99 1.92 17.85
C HIS A 256 -2.16 0.64 17.73
N ASP A 257 -2.18 -0.05 16.59
CA ASP A 257 -1.33 -1.21 16.36
C ASP A 257 0.15 -0.80 16.35
N ALA A 258 0.94 -1.35 17.27
CA ALA A 258 2.36 -1.09 17.37
C ALA A 258 3.12 -1.46 16.09
N ALA A 259 2.63 -2.39 15.27
CA ALA A 259 3.26 -2.69 13.99
C ALA A 259 3.10 -1.53 13.00
N LEU A 260 1.97 -0.82 13.03
CA LEU A 260 1.69 0.27 12.11
C LEU A 260 2.60 1.49 12.36
N SER A 261 2.99 1.73 13.62
CA SER A 261 3.77 2.90 14.03
C SER A 261 5.15 2.98 13.36
N TYR A 262 5.77 1.82 13.07
CA TYR A 262 7.08 1.78 12.41
C TYR A 262 6.99 1.34 10.94
N ILE A 263 6.01 0.50 10.57
CA ILE A 263 5.85 0.07 9.17
C ILE A 263 5.41 1.25 8.28
N ARG A 264 4.46 2.09 8.72
CA ARG A 264 3.98 3.23 7.92
C ARG A 264 5.10 4.23 7.55
N PRO A 265 5.97 4.65 8.49
CA PRO A 265 7.16 5.43 8.16
C PRO A 265 8.12 4.75 7.18
N ILE A 266 8.38 3.44 7.31
CA ILE A 266 9.24 2.71 6.37
C ILE A 266 8.61 2.69 4.97
N THR A 267 7.30 2.48 4.88
CA THR A 267 6.56 2.56 3.61
C THR A 267 6.66 3.95 2.98
N LEU A 268 6.57 5.02 3.79
CA LEU A 268 6.79 6.39 3.32
C LEU A 268 8.20 6.57 2.72
N LEU A 269 9.24 6.06 3.41
CA LEU A 269 10.62 6.07 2.90
C LEU A 269 10.73 5.29 1.58
N SER A 270 10.08 4.13 1.47
CA SER A 270 10.09 3.34 0.24
C SER A 270 9.45 4.09 -0.94
N ILE A 271 8.32 4.78 -0.69
CA ILE A 271 7.69 5.65 -1.70
C ILE A 271 8.65 6.77 -2.11
N TRP A 272 9.29 7.43 -1.14
CA TRP A 272 10.25 8.50 -1.39
C TRP A 272 11.47 8.01 -2.18
N PHE A 273 12.03 6.88 -1.79
CA PHE A 273 13.18 6.24 -2.42
C PHE A 273 12.93 5.93 -3.90
N GLY A 274 11.68 5.66 -4.29
CA GLY A 274 11.27 5.45 -5.68
C GLY A 274 11.14 6.72 -6.53
N LEU A 275 11.10 7.92 -5.94
CA LEU A 275 10.89 9.17 -6.68
C LEU A 275 12.17 9.67 -7.36
N PRO A 276 12.12 10.14 -8.62
CA PRO A 276 13.28 10.72 -9.28
C PRO A 276 13.79 11.98 -8.55
N LYS A 277 15.10 12.05 -8.27
CA LYS A 277 15.74 13.25 -7.73
C LYS A 277 15.64 14.41 -8.71
N ASP A 278 15.87 14.19 -9.99
CA ASP A 278 15.92 15.26 -10.98
C ASP A 278 14.52 15.73 -11.36
N LYS A 279 14.29 17.05 -11.26
CA LYS A 279 12.99 17.66 -11.57
C LYS A 279 12.55 17.36 -13.01
N ALA A 280 13.49 17.35 -13.96
CA ALA A 280 13.22 17.07 -15.37
C ALA A 280 12.78 15.63 -15.64
N ALA A 281 13.15 14.68 -14.77
CA ALA A 281 12.76 13.28 -14.88
C ALA A 281 11.43 12.97 -14.17
N ARG A 282 10.86 13.92 -13.42
CA ARG A 282 9.60 13.72 -12.69
C ARG A 282 8.40 13.96 -13.59
N ARG A 283 7.46 13.02 -13.55
CA ARG A 283 6.10 13.25 -14.05
C ARG A 283 5.34 14.13 -13.07
N GLU A 284 4.21 14.68 -13.51
CA GLU A 284 3.33 15.46 -12.63
C GLU A 284 2.89 14.66 -11.40
N SER A 285 2.57 13.37 -11.58
CA SER A 285 2.28 12.44 -10.49
C SER A 285 3.44 12.34 -9.48
N ASP A 286 4.69 12.34 -9.95
CA ASP A 286 5.86 12.23 -9.07
C ASP A 286 6.09 13.52 -8.28
N ALA A 287 5.83 14.68 -8.91
CA ALA A 287 5.90 15.97 -8.23
C ALA A 287 4.82 16.09 -7.15
N ARG A 288 3.59 15.65 -7.43
CA ARG A 288 2.49 15.60 -6.46
C ARG A 288 2.82 14.68 -5.29
N ARG A 289 3.27 13.45 -5.57
CA ARG A 289 3.70 12.50 -4.54
C ARG A 289 4.85 13.04 -3.71
N LEU A 290 5.85 13.69 -4.32
CA LEU A 290 6.94 14.30 -3.55
C LEU A 290 6.42 15.35 -2.56
N LYS A 291 5.48 16.21 -2.97
CA LYS A 291 4.88 17.20 -2.06
C LYS A 291 4.22 16.52 -0.85
N GLY A 292 3.45 15.46 -1.08
CA GLY A 292 2.82 14.68 0.00
C GLY A 292 3.84 14.01 0.90
N VAL A 293 4.85 13.35 0.34
CA VAL A 293 5.95 12.72 1.10
C VAL A 293 6.64 13.73 2.02
N LEU A 294 7.00 14.91 1.50
CA LEU A 294 7.68 15.94 2.29
C LEU A 294 6.77 16.54 3.37
N ARG A 295 5.45 16.56 3.18
CA ARG A 295 4.52 16.97 4.22
C ARG A 295 4.47 15.93 5.33
N GLU A 296 4.29 14.66 4.99
CA GLU A 296 4.20 13.58 5.98
C GLU A 296 5.51 13.38 6.76
N ALA A 297 6.66 13.51 6.09
CA ALA A 297 7.97 13.47 6.76
C ALA A 297 8.11 14.57 7.81
N ARG A 298 7.68 15.81 7.50
CA ARG A 298 7.72 16.93 8.45
C ARG A 298 6.77 16.72 9.64
N LYS A 299 5.56 16.18 9.40
CA LYS A 299 4.64 15.83 10.48
C LYS A 299 5.28 14.81 11.43
N LEU A 300 5.82 13.73 10.87
CA LEU A 300 6.47 12.67 11.64
C LEU A 300 7.65 13.19 12.48
N LEU A 301 8.51 14.03 11.89
CA LEU A 301 9.64 14.65 12.59
C LEU A 301 9.16 15.59 13.69
N GLY A 302 8.15 16.44 13.41
CA GLY A 302 7.57 17.35 14.40
C GLY A 302 7.01 16.59 15.60
N GLU A 303 6.18 15.57 15.36
CA GLU A 303 5.61 14.72 16.42
C GLU A 303 6.67 14.04 17.28
N HIS A 304 7.79 13.60 16.69
CA HIS A 304 8.89 12.99 17.42
C HIS A 304 9.71 14.00 18.23
N SER A 305 9.96 15.20 17.70
CA SER A 305 10.63 16.26 18.46
C SER A 305 9.85 16.63 19.72
N PHE A 306 8.52 16.69 19.64
CA PHE A 306 7.68 16.96 20.81
C PHE A 306 7.71 15.85 21.85
N ARG A 307 7.71 14.56 21.45
CA ARG A 307 7.79 13.44 22.41
C ARG A 307 9.11 13.42 23.18
N ARG A 308 10.25 13.62 22.51
CA ARG A 308 11.56 13.65 23.20
C ARG A 308 11.66 14.77 24.23
N VAL A 309 11.14 15.96 23.93
CA VAL A 309 11.12 17.07 24.88
C VAL A 309 10.23 16.76 26.09
N GLY A 310 9.09 16.08 25.89
CA GLY A 310 8.22 15.64 26.96
C GLY A 310 8.86 14.58 27.87
N ASP A 311 9.54 13.59 27.28
CA ASP A 311 10.24 12.54 28.02
C ASP A 311 11.46 13.08 28.79
N ASP A 312 12.24 13.99 28.19
CA ASP A 312 13.37 14.66 28.85
C ASP A 312 12.91 15.57 30.00
N ALA A 313 11.75 16.22 29.87
CA ALA A 313 11.16 17.02 30.95
C ALA A 313 10.64 16.14 32.09
N ALA A 314 10.01 15.01 31.77
CA ALA A 314 9.55 14.04 32.76
C ALA A 314 10.71 13.38 33.52
N LEU A 315 11.82 13.06 32.83
CA LEU A 315 13.03 12.51 33.46
C LEU A 315 13.71 13.54 34.40
N ARG A 316 13.68 14.83 34.06
CA ARG A 316 14.20 15.91 34.94
C ARG A 316 13.32 16.15 36.17
N GLU A 317 12.00 15.92 36.10
CA GLU A 317 11.11 16.01 37.27
C GLU A 317 11.29 14.83 38.23
N VAL A 318 11.69 13.65 37.74
CA VAL A 318 11.99 12.49 38.59
C VAL A 318 13.32 12.68 39.32
N ASP A 319 14.35 13.23 38.66
CA ASP A 319 15.64 13.56 39.30
C ASP A 319 15.53 14.74 40.28
N GLY A 320 14.57 15.65 40.08
CA GLY A 320 14.34 16.81 40.96
C GLY A 320 13.67 16.48 42.31
N ARG A 321 13.20 15.25 42.54
CA ARG A 321 12.49 14.84 43.76
C ARG A 321 13.32 13.99 44.73
N HIS A 322 14.62 13.82 44.53
CA HIS A 322 15.51 13.09 45.44
C HIS A 322 16.62 13.94 46.08
N GLY A 323 16.44 15.26 46.13
CA GLY A 323 17.44 16.19 46.65
C GLY A 323 16.99 17.09 47.80
N VAL A 324 16.11 16.64 48.71
CA VAL A 324 15.91 17.34 50.00
C VAL A 324 15.53 16.34 51.10
N GLU A 325 16.49 15.64 51.69
CA GLU A 325 16.42 15.31 53.12
C GLU A 325 17.69 15.85 53.78
N GLY A 326 17.46 16.83 54.66
CA GLY A 326 18.48 17.65 55.27
C GLY A 326 19.20 16.96 56.41
N GLU A 327 20.51 17.08 56.39
CA GLU A 327 21.33 17.14 57.59
C GLU A 327 21.06 18.48 58.31
N GLY A 328 20.85 18.44 59.63
CA GLY A 328 21.10 19.60 60.48
C GLY A 328 20.19 19.80 61.68
N GLN A 329 20.64 19.22 62.81
CA GLN A 329 20.45 19.62 64.22
C GLN A 329 19.16 19.23 64.95
#